data_AF-A0A1U8BIT4-F1
#
_entry.id   AF-A0A1U8BIT4-F1
#
_cell.length_a   1.000
_cell.length_b   1.000
_cell.length_c   1.000
_cell.angle_alpha   90.00
_cell.angle_beta   90.00
_cell.angle_gamma   90.00
#
_symmetry.space_group_name_H-M   'P 1'
#
loop_
_entity.id
_entity.type
_entity.pdbx_description
1 polymer ?
#
loop_
_entity_poly.entity_id
_entity_poly.type
_entity_poly.pdbx_seq_one_letter_code
_entity_poly.pdbx_strand_id
1 'polypeptide(L)'
;MPASSPGNMGGSVREPALSVALWLSWGAVLGAVTCAVALLIQQTELQSLRREVSRLQRSGGPSQKRGESPWQSLWDQSPDVLETWEDGEKSRRRRAVLTQRRKKRHSVLHLVPINITSKVDSDVTEVMWQPALRRGRGLEAQGYVVRVWDTGIYLLYSQVLFHDVTFTMGQVVSRESQGRQETLFRCIRSMPSDPDRAYNSCYSAGVFHLRQGDILTVKIPRANAKLSLSPHGTFVGFVRL
;
A
#
# COMPACT_ATOMS: atom_id res chain seq x y z
N MET A 1 -26.78 65.89 68.82
CA MET A 1 -26.80 64.43 69.10
C MET A 1 -28.15 64.12 69.75
N PRO A 2 -28.82 62.99 69.46
CA PRO A 2 -28.43 61.80 68.66
C PRO A 2 -29.46 61.54 67.51
N ALA A 3 -29.46 60.49 66.68
CA ALA A 3 -28.50 59.56 66.06
C ALA A 3 -29.32 58.64 65.12
N SER A 4 -28.74 58.18 63.98
CA SER A 4 -28.97 56.89 63.24
C SER A 4 -30.40 56.51 62.77
N SER A 5 -30.72 55.87 61.62
CA SER A 5 -30.08 55.11 60.51
C SER A 5 -31.22 54.79 59.47
N PRO A 6 -31.13 53.84 58.51
CA PRO A 6 -30.26 53.78 57.32
C PRO A 6 -31.04 53.51 55.99
N GLY A 7 -30.38 53.81 54.86
CA GLY A 7 -30.30 53.00 53.63
C GLY A 7 -31.55 52.50 52.88
N ASN A 8 -31.58 52.75 51.57
CA ASN A 8 -31.59 51.63 50.63
C ASN A 8 -30.98 52.02 49.26
N MET A 9 -29.97 51.25 48.84
CA MET A 9 -29.31 51.35 47.52
C MET A 9 -30.23 50.74 46.46
N GLY A 10 -30.63 51.53 45.47
CA GLY A 10 -31.13 51.05 44.19
C GLY A 10 -30.01 51.10 43.14
N GLY A 11 -29.05 50.19 43.21
CA GLY A 11 -27.96 50.05 42.24
C GLY A 11 -28.14 48.82 41.38
N SER A 12 -28.50 49.04 40.12
CA SER A 12 -28.72 48.06 39.04
C SER A 12 -27.68 46.92 38.97
N VAL A 13 -28.13 45.69 39.23
CA VAL A 13 -27.41 44.45 38.88
C VAL A 13 -28.04 43.85 37.62
N ARG A 14 -27.50 44.21 36.46
CA ARG A 14 -27.52 43.48 35.18
C ARG A 14 -26.20 43.92 34.51
N GLU A 15 -25.21 43.07 34.23
CA GLU A 15 -25.11 42.33 32.96
C GLU A 15 -23.87 41.38 32.99
N PRO A 16 -24.01 40.09 33.31
CA PRO A 16 -23.03 39.06 32.91
C PRO A 16 -23.53 38.21 31.72
N ALA A 17 -24.84 38.14 31.53
CA ALA A 17 -25.48 37.23 30.56
C ALA A 17 -25.32 37.67 29.09
N LEU A 18 -25.28 38.98 28.81
CA LEU A 18 -25.13 39.50 27.45
C LEU A 18 -23.72 39.26 26.88
N SER A 19 -22.69 39.32 27.73
CA SER A 19 -21.32 39.05 27.32
C SER A 19 -21.16 37.59 26.89
N VAL A 20 -21.65 36.63 27.68
CA VAL A 20 -21.55 35.19 27.36
C VAL A 20 -22.32 34.82 26.09
N ALA A 21 -23.48 35.43 25.84
CA ALA A 21 -24.25 35.19 24.61
C ALA A 21 -23.51 35.68 23.35
N LEU A 22 -22.80 36.80 23.43
CA LEU A 22 -21.96 37.32 22.34
C LEU A 22 -20.76 36.41 22.05
N TRP A 23 -20.11 35.86 23.08
CA TRP A 23 -19.00 34.90 22.90
C TRP A 23 -19.44 33.58 22.27
N LEU A 24 -20.59 33.04 22.68
CA LEU A 24 -21.15 31.80 22.12
C LEU A 24 -21.61 31.97 20.66
N SER A 25 -22.18 33.14 20.32
CA SER A 25 -22.58 33.46 18.95
C SER A 25 -21.38 33.50 18.00
N TRP A 26 -20.27 34.11 18.41
CA TRP A 26 -19.07 34.21 17.56
C TRP A 26 -18.41 32.85 17.32
N GLY A 27 -18.40 31.98 18.34
CA GLY A 27 -17.91 30.60 18.21
C GLY A 27 -18.72 29.78 17.20
N ALA A 28 -20.05 29.92 17.20
CA ALA A 28 -20.92 29.24 16.23
C ALA A 28 -20.69 29.73 14.79
N VAL A 29 -20.51 31.04 14.60
CA VAL A 29 -20.22 31.62 13.27
C VAL A 29 -18.86 31.15 12.75
N LEU A 30 -17.81 31.15 13.58
CA LEU A 30 -16.50 30.64 13.20
C LEU A 30 -16.54 29.14 12.85
N GLY A 31 -17.30 28.34 13.61
CA GLY A 31 -17.54 26.93 13.31
C GLY A 31 -18.25 26.73 11.96
N ALA A 32 -19.27 27.53 11.66
CA ALA A 32 -19.97 27.47 10.38
C ALA A 32 -19.08 27.86 9.20
N VAL A 33 -18.26 28.91 9.35
CA VAL A 33 -17.34 29.39 8.30
C VAL A 33 -16.25 28.35 8.02
N THR A 34 -15.64 27.77 9.05
CA THR A 34 -14.63 26.70 8.88
C THR A 34 -15.22 25.47 8.20
N CYS A 35 -16.45 25.09 8.55
CA CYS A 35 -17.17 24.00 7.89
C CYS A 35 -17.46 24.31 6.40
N ALA A 36 -17.90 25.53 6.08
CA ALA A 36 -18.13 25.96 4.71
C ALA A 36 -16.84 25.94 3.86
N VAL A 37 -15.72 26.40 4.42
CA VAL A 37 -14.41 26.35 3.74
C VAL A 37 -13.98 24.91 3.48
N ALA A 38 -14.14 24.00 4.46
CA ALA A 38 -13.83 22.59 4.29
C ALA A 38 -14.68 21.94 3.18
N LEU A 39 -15.98 22.25 3.13
CA LEU A 39 -16.88 21.77 2.07
C LEU A 39 -16.51 22.31 0.69
N LEU A 40 -16.06 23.56 0.59
CA LEU A 40 -15.56 24.13 -0.66
C LEU A 40 -14.29 23.43 -1.15
N ILE A 41 -13.33 23.18 -0.26
CA ILE A 41 -12.11 22.43 -0.59
C ILE A 41 -12.49 21.03 -1.09
N GLN A 42 -13.37 20.33 -0.38
CA GLN A 42 -13.85 19.00 -0.78
C GLN A 42 -14.59 19.03 -2.14
N GLN A 43 -15.37 20.07 -2.43
CA GLN A 43 -16.00 20.23 -3.74
C GLN A 43 -14.99 20.40 -4.87
N THR A 44 -13.89 21.14 -4.65
CA THR A 44 -12.88 21.35 -5.69
C THR A 44 -12.14 20.06 -6.05
N GLU A 45 -11.81 19.23 -5.05
CA GLU A 45 -11.17 17.94 -5.30
C GLU A 45 -12.10 16.97 -6.04
N LEU A 46 -13.38 16.93 -5.65
CA LEU A 46 -14.39 16.13 -6.36
C LEU A 46 -14.55 16.55 -7.81
N GLN A 47 -14.51 17.85 -8.11
CA GLN A 47 -14.56 18.34 -9.48
C GLN A 47 -13.29 17.97 -10.27
N SER A 48 -12.12 18.06 -9.65
CA SER A 48 -10.85 17.65 -10.26
C SER A 48 -10.86 16.15 -10.61
N LEU A 49 -11.25 15.31 -9.64
CA LEU A 49 -11.35 13.86 -9.81
C LEU A 49 -12.39 13.50 -10.88
N ARG A 50 -13.54 14.17 -10.95
CA ARG A 50 -14.52 13.96 -12.03
C ARG A 50 -13.97 14.34 -13.40
N ARG A 51 -13.17 15.41 -13.50
CA ARG A 51 -12.48 15.77 -14.75
C ARG A 51 -11.42 14.73 -15.14
N GLU A 52 -10.74 14.16 -14.16
CA GLU A 52 -9.72 13.14 -14.38
C GLU A 52 -10.33 11.80 -14.81
N VAL A 53 -11.43 11.38 -14.15
CA VAL A 53 -12.22 10.20 -14.54
C VAL A 53 -12.82 10.37 -15.93
N SER A 54 -13.39 11.53 -16.26
CA SER A 54 -13.93 11.77 -17.61
C SER A 54 -12.84 11.82 -18.70
N ARG A 55 -11.63 12.31 -18.38
CA ARG A 55 -10.47 12.18 -19.27
C ARG A 55 -10.06 10.72 -19.44
N LEU A 56 -10.00 9.95 -18.35
CA LEU A 56 -9.63 8.54 -18.39
C LEU A 56 -10.66 7.69 -19.14
N GLN A 57 -11.95 7.96 -18.96
CA GLN A 57 -13.04 7.33 -19.71
C GLN A 57 -13.00 7.69 -21.20
N ARG A 58 -12.68 8.95 -21.56
CA ARG A 58 -12.44 9.32 -22.97
C ARG A 58 -11.22 8.64 -23.56
N SER A 59 -10.16 8.44 -22.79
CA SER A 59 -8.98 7.68 -23.23
C SER A 59 -9.18 6.16 -23.20
N GLY A 60 -10.28 5.68 -22.62
CA GLY A 60 -10.59 4.27 -22.39
C GLY A 60 -11.92 3.82 -23.01
N GLY A 61 -12.28 4.33 -24.20
CA GLY A 61 -13.41 3.84 -24.99
C GLY A 61 -13.11 2.52 -25.72
N PRO A 62 -14.14 1.73 -26.09
CA PRO A 62 -14.09 0.27 -26.13
C PRO A 62 -13.28 -0.32 -27.29
N SER A 63 -12.48 -1.33 -26.95
CA SER A 63 -11.84 -2.25 -27.89
C SER A 63 -12.91 -3.10 -28.59
N GLN A 64 -13.18 -2.81 -29.86
CA GLN A 64 -13.86 -3.73 -30.77
C GLN A 64 -13.05 -3.88 -32.07
N LYS A 65 -12.88 -5.14 -32.46
CA LYS A 65 -11.94 -5.70 -33.43
C LYS A 65 -12.12 -5.23 -34.89
N ARG A 66 -10.98 -5.30 -35.59
CA ARG A 66 -10.74 -5.77 -36.98
C ARG A 66 -10.66 -4.71 -38.09
N GLY A 67 -9.50 -4.69 -38.74
CA GLY A 67 -9.40 -4.54 -40.20
C GLY A 67 -8.68 -3.27 -40.69
N GLU A 68 -7.45 -3.49 -41.16
CA GLU A 68 -6.81 -2.75 -42.26
C GLU A 68 -6.23 -1.35 -41.99
N SER A 69 -5.07 -1.13 -42.60
CA SER A 69 -4.13 -0.04 -42.40
C SER A 69 -4.13 0.86 -43.64
N PRO A 70 -4.53 2.13 -43.53
CA PRO A 70 -4.38 3.11 -44.59
C PRO A 70 -3.30 4.13 -44.20
N TRP A 71 -2.02 3.73 -44.29
CA TRP A 71 -0.87 4.64 -44.08
C TRP A 71 0.04 4.73 -45.31
N GLN A 72 -0.55 4.75 -46.51
CA GLN A 72 0.23 4.79 -47.75
C GLN A 72 -0.11 5.95 -48.71
N SER A 73 -1.01 6.87 -48.36
CA SER A 73 -1.42 7.95 -49.28
C SER A 73 -1.08 9.38 -48.82
N LEU A 74 -0.19 9.56 -47.84
CA LEU A 74 0.17 10.89 -47.32
C LEU A 74 1.66 11.26 -47.47
N TRP A 75 2.42 10.50 -48.26
CA TRP A 75 3.87 10.70 -48.44
C TRP A 75 4.25 11.55 -49.66
N ASP A 76 3.29 12.19 -50.32
CA ASP A 76 3.57 13.15 -51.38
C ASP A 76 2.98 14.51 -51.05
N GLN A 77 3.89 15.42 -50.65
CA GLN A 77 3.87 16.89 -50.76
C GLN A 77 4.11 17.61 -49.43
N SER A 78 5.35 18.07 -49.20
CA SER A 78 5.70 19.46 -48.87
C SER A 78 7.05 19.54 -48.12
N PRO A 79 8.01 20.38 -48.55
CA PRO A 79 9.33 20.51 -47.90
C PRO A 79 9.31 21.17 -46.51
N ASP A 80 8.24 21.88 -46.13
CA ASP A 80 8.19 22.68 -44.88
C ASP A 80 8.01 21.85 -43.60
N VAL A 81 7.70 20.55 -43.71
CA VAL A 81 7.49 19.69 -42.55
C VAL A 81 8.82 19.19 -41.97
N LEU A 82 9.90 19.13 -42.76
CA LEU A 82 11.16 18.51 -42.33
C LEU A 82 11.93 19.36 -41.29
N GLU A 83 11.95 20.69 -41.45
CA GLU A 83 12.63 21.63 -40.55
C GLU A 83 12.01 21.64 -39.13
N THR A 84 10.68 21.54 -39.06
CA THR A 84 9.93 21.54 -37.79
C THR A 84 10.13 20.23 -36.99
N TRP A 85 10.40 19.13 -37.69
CA TRP A 85 10.66 17.83 -37.08
C TRP A 85 12.08 17.74 -36.49
N GLU A 86 13.09 18.31 -37.13
CA GLU A 86 14.45 18.32 -36.60
C GLU A 86 14.58 19.16 -35.31
N ASP A 87 13.89 20.31 -35.25
CA ASP A 87 13.95 21.18 -34.07
C ASP A 87 13.12 20.61 -32.91
N GLY A 88 12.02 19.93 -33.24
CA GLY A 88 11.24 19.09 -32.32
C GLY A 88 12.05 17.90 -31.78
N GLU A 89 12.85 17.24 -32.61
CA GLU A 89 13.74 16.16 -32.20
C GLU A 89 14.90 16.66 -31.33
N LYS A 90 15.54 17.78 -31.68
CA LYS A 90 16.58 18.42 -30.85
C LYS A 90 16.01 18.86 -29.49
N SER A 91 14.79 19.39 -29.45
CA SER A 91 14.05 19.74 -28.22
C SER A 91 13.65 18.52 -27.39
N ARG A 92 13.23 17.43 -28.03
CA ARG A 92 12.96 16.14 -27.37
C ARG A 92 14.24 15.50 -26.84
N ARG A 93 15.36 15.60 -27.56
CA ARG A 93 16.68 15.13 -27.13
C ARG A 93 17.17 15.91 -25.91
N ARG A 94 17.02 17.24 -25.90
CA ARG A 94 17.35 18.09 -24.72
C ARG A 94 16.46 17.78 -23.51
N ARG A 95 15.17 17.48 -23.71
CA ARG A 95 14.26 17.02 -22.63
C ARG A 95 14.54 15.60 -22.14
N ALA A 96 14.99 14.70 -23.01
CA ALA A 96 15.41 13.34 -22.64
C ALA A 96 16.72 13.35 -21.83
N VAL A 97 17.65 14.28 -22.12
CA VAL A 97 18.91 14.43 -21.39
C VAL A 97 18.70 14.98 -19.96
N LEU A 98 17.69 15.84 -19.74
CA LEU A 98 17.35 16.37 -18.41
C LEU A 98 16.48 15.45 -17.55
N THR A 99 15.83 14.44 -18.13
CA THR A 99 14.95 13.49 -17.42
C THR A 99 15.55 12.10 -17.25
N GLN A 100 16.86 11.94 -17.47
CA GLN A 100 17.60 10.82 -16.91
C GLN A 100 17.87 11.04 -15.42
N ARG A 101 16.83 11.40 -14.63
CA ARG A 101 16.79 11.03 -13.21
C ARG A 101 16.98 9.52 -13.23
N ARG A 102 18.15 9.03 -12.79
CA ARG A 102 18.39 7.60 -12.55
C ARG A 102 17.15 7.07 -11.82
N LYS A 103 16.25 6.37 -12.54
CA LYS A 103 15.10 5.70 -11.90
C LYS A 103 15.76 4.75 -10.91
N LYS A 104 15.72 5.09 -9.61
CA LYS A 104 16.31 4.25 -8.57
C LYS A 104 15.62 2.89 -8.72
N ARG A 105 16.38 1.88 -9.15
CA ARG A 105 15.84 0.53 -9.32
C ARG A 105 15.66 -0.04 -7.92
N HIS A 106 14.41 -0.27 -7.51
CA HIS A 106 14.08 -0.89 -6.23
C HIS A 106 14.78 -2.26 -6.10
N SER A 107 15.33 -2.58 -4.93
CA SER A 107 15.81 -3.94 -4.67
C SER A 107 14.60 -4.88 -4.58
N VAL A 108 14.62 -6.02 -5.26
CA VAL A 108 13.50 -6.96 -5.30
C VAL A 108 14.02 -8.38 -5.09
N LEU A 109 13.31 -9.16 -4.29
CA LEU A 109 13.53 -10.59 -4.14
C LEU A 109 12.17 -11.30 -4.17
N HIS A 110 11.97 -12.23 -5.08
CA HIS A 110 10.80 -13.10 -5.13
C HIS A 110 11.27 -14.55 -4.98
N LEU A 111 10.66 -15.27 -4.06
CA LEU A 111 11.03 -16.62 -3.66
C LEU A 111 9.86 -17.58 -3.88
N VAL A 112 10.20 -18.79 -4.29
CA VAL A 112 9.27 -19.90 -4.49
C VAL A 112 9.73 -21.11 -3.67
N PRO A 113 8.82 -22.02 -3.29
CA PRO A 113 9.16 -23.17 -2.47
C PRO A 113 9.99 -24.20 -3.25
N ILE A 114 10.90 -24.87 -2.54
CA ILE A 114 11.63 -26.06 -3.02
C ILE A 114 11.13 -27.31 -2.28
N ASN A 115 11.01 -27.19 -0.96
CA ASN A 115 10.67 -28.29 -0.07
C ASN A 115 9.91 -27.76 1.15
N ILE A 116 9.25 -28.66 1.87
CA ILE A 116 8.62 -28.41 3.16
C ILE A 116 9.14 -29.38 4.20
N THR A 117 9.25 -28.91 5.44
CA THR A 117 9.63 -29.76 6.58
C THR A 117 8.77 -29.46 7.79
N SER A 118 8.41 -30.51 8.52
CA SER A 118 7.76 -30.44 9.83
C SER A 118 8.57 -31.32 10.77
N LYS A 119 9.02 -30.79 11.91
CA LYS A 119 9.65 -31.64 12.93
C LYS A 119 8.56 -32.40 13.69
N VAL A 120 8.86 -33.63 14.10
CA VAL A 120 7.90 -34.54 14.77
C VAL A 120 7.35 -33.92 16.06
N ASP A 121 8.20 -33.22 16.82
CA ASP A 121 7.84 -32.61 18.11
C ASP A 121 7.40 -31.14 18.00
N SER A 122 7.09 -30.65 16.79
CA SER A 122 6.68 -29.25 16.58
C SER A 122 5.40 -29.14 15.78
N ASP A 123 4.47 -28.31 16.25
CA ASP A 123 3.26 -27.90 15.52
C ASP A 123 3.56 -26.86 14.44
N VAL A 124 4.66 -27.03 13.70
CA VAL A 124 5.13 -26.07 12.71
C VAL A 124 5.63 -26.77 11.46
N THR A 125 5.12 -26.31 10.31
CA THR A 125 5.67 -26.61 8.99
C THR A 125 6.39 -25.39 8.44
N GLU A 126 7.62 -25.59 7.97
CA GLU A 126 8.49 -24.57 7.37
C GLU A 126 8.69 -24.87 5.88
N VAL A 127 8.88 -23.81 5.10
CA VAL A 127 9.09 -23.88 3.65
C VAL A 127 10.54 -23.50 3.35
N MET A 128 11.24 -24.32 2.59
CA MET A 128 12.56 -23.99 2.04
C MET A 128 12.40 -23.17 0.77
N TRP A 129 13.09 -22.05 0.68
CA TRP A 129 12.90 -21.05 -0.37
C TRP A 129 14.08 -21.00 -1.35
N GLN A 130 13.77 -20.83 -2.64
CA GLN A 130 14.75 -20.44 -3.67
C GLN A 130 14.37 -19.13 -4.36
N PRO A 131 15.35 -18.32 -4.79
CA PRO A 131 15.08 -17.14 -5.61
C PRO A 131 14.57 -17.48 -7.00
N ALA A 132 13.38 -16.98 -7.34
CA ALA A 132 12.85 -16.96 -8.71
C ALA A 132 13.12 -15.62 -9.42
N LEU A 133 13.22 -14.52 -8.67
CA LEU A 133 13.64 -13.21 -9.17
C LEU A 133 14.51 -12.52 -8.12
N ARG A 134 15.67 -12.00 -8.53
CA ARG A 134 16.56 -11.22 -7.65
C ARG A 134 17.10 -9.99 -8.37
N ARG A 135 16.95 -8.83 -7.73
CA ARG A 135 17.54 -7.55 -8.14
C ARG A 135 18.07 -6.83 -6.91
N GLY A 136 19.38 -6.52 -6.88
CA GLY A 136 20.03 -5.94 -5.70
C GLY A 136 20.59 -7.00 -4.73
N ARG A 137 21.17 -6.53 -3.62
CA ARG A 137 21.91 -7.38 -2.66
C ARG A 137 21.41 -7.30 -1.21
N GLY A 138 20.41 -6.46 -0.93
CA GLY A 138 19.95 -6.20 0.44
C GLY A 138 19.20 -7.33 1.13
N LEU A 139 18.88 -8.41 0.41
CA LEU A 139 18.16 -9.58 0.92
C LEU A 139 18.78 -10.87 0.35
N GLU A 140 18.72 -11.94 1.13
CA GLU A 140 19.23 -13.25 0.76
C GLU A 140 18.39 -14.37 1.40
N ALA A 141 17.97 -15.34 0.59
CA ALA A 141 17.33 -16.56 1.07
C ALA A 141 18.41 -17.55 1.56
N GLN A 142 18.21 -18.10 2.76
CA GLN A 142 19.10 -19.09 3.38
C GLN A 142 18.25 -20.27 3.88
N GLY A 143 17.92 -21.18 2.97
CA GLY A 143 17.06 -22.32 3.27
C GLY A 143 15.64 -21.88 3.68
N TYR A 144 15.30 -22.02 4.95
CA TYR A 144 13.96 -21.71 5.49
C TYR A 144 13.76 -20.24 5.87
N VAL A 145 14.82 -19.45 5.88
CA VAL A 145 14.80 -18.06 6.36
C VAL A 145 15.29 -17.08 5.29
N VAL A 146 14.98 -15.80 5.47
CA VAL A 146 15.52 -14.71 4.63
C VAL A 146 16.29 -13.74 5.52
N ARG A 147 17.57 -13.51 5.21
CA ARG A 147 18.41 -12.54 5.91
C ARG A 147 18.34 -11.16 5.28
N VAL A 148 18.30 -10.15 6.13
CA VAL A 148 18.32 -8.73 5.73
C VAL A 148 19.75 -8.19 5.85
N TRP A 149 20.30 -7.76 4.73
CA TRP A 149 21.64 -7.17 4.65
C TRP A 149 21.62 -5.65 4.63
N ASP A 150 20.56 -5.05 4.06
CA ASP A 150 20.41 -3.60 4.00
C ASP A 150 19.22 -3.13 4.83
N THR A 151 19.46 -2.24 5.80
CA THR A 151 18.39 -1.55 6.53
C THR A 151 17.54 -0.71 5.58
N GLY A 152 16.22 -0.77 5.73
CA GLY A 152 15.29 0.00 4.92
C GLY A 152 13.83 -0.36 5.11
N ILE A 153 12.96 0.35 4.39
CA ILE A 153 11.53 0.05 4.36
C ILE A 153 11.28 -0.93 3.21
N TYR A 154 10.60 -2.03 3.51
CA TYR A 154 10.30 -3.09 2.56
C TYR A 154 8.80 -3.36 2.51
N LEU A 155 8.26 -3.48 1.29
CA LEU A 155 7.00 -4.18 1.06
C LEU A 155 7.27 -5.68 1.08
N LEU A 156 6.58 -6.39 1.98
CA LEU A 156 6.60 -7.85 2.11
C LEU A 156 5.25 -8.38 1.66
N TYR A 157 5.24 -9.46 0.90
CA TYR A 157 4.03 -10.18 0.54
C TYR A 157 4.27 -11.69 0.57
N SER A 158 3.26 -12.45 0.97
CA SER A 158 3.35 -13.91 1.06
C SER A 158 2.02 -14.55 0.68
N GLN A 159 2.09 -15.60 -0.13
CA GLN A 159 0.98 -16.49 -0.43
C GLN A 159 1.35 -17.94 -0.12
N VAL A 160 0.39 -18.69 0.43
CA VAL A 160 0.48 -20.14 0.54
C VAL A 160 -0.82 -20.74 0.00
N LEU A 161 -0.72 -21.74 -0.88
CA LEU A 161 -1.86 -22.50 -1.36
C LEU A 161 -1.99 -23.79 -0.54
N PHE A 162 -3.05 -23.89 0.26
CA PHE A 162 -3.34 -25.05 1.08
C PHE A 162 -4.24 -26.05 0.37
N HIS A 163 -3.97 -27.33 0.59
CA HIS A 163 -4.87 -28.45 0.27
C HIS A 163 -5.02 -29.33 1.53
N ASP A 164 -5.74 -28.80 2.52
CA ASP A 164 -5.75 -29.33 3.89
C ASP A 164 -7.15 -29.17 4.50
N VAL A 165 -7.65 -30.21 5.16
CA VAL A 165 -8.99 -30.24 5.78
C VAL A 165 -9.00 -29.68 7.21
N THR A 166 -7.84 -29.33 7.76
CA THR A 166 -7.73 -28.70 9.07
C THR A 166 -8.57 -27.42 9.08
N PHE A 167 -9.46 -27.28 10.08
CA PHE A 167 -10.52 -26.27 10.09
C PHE A 167 -10.05 -24.83 9.75
N THR A 168 -8.84 -24.49 10.19
CA THR A 168 -8.14 -23.26 9.79
C THR A 168 -6.69 -23.53 9.45
N MET A 169 -6.30 -22.99 8.30
CA MET A 169 -4.94 -22.93 7.81
C MET A 169 -4.48 -21.49 7.68
N GLY A 170 -3.17 -21.29 7.59
CA GLY A 170 -2.61 -19.96 7.52
C GLY A 170 -1.10 -19.95 7.67
N GLN A 171 -0.54 -18.76 7.56
CA GLN A 171 0.88 -18.53 7.76
C GLN A 171 1.11 -17.32 8.64
N VAL A 172 2.26 -17.34 9.31
CA VAL A 172 2.76 -16.26 10.14
C VAL A 172 4.10 -15.82 9.57
N VAL A 173 4.19 -14.55 9.20
CA VAL A 173 5.45 -13.93 8.81
C VAL A 173 5.99 -13.16 9.99
N SER A 174 7.18 -13.52 10.45
CA SER A 174 7.83 -12.90 11.60
C SER A 174 9.22 -12.42 11.25
N ARG A 175 9.69 -11.40 11.97
CA ARG A 175 11.10 -11.04 12.04
C ARG A 175 11.68 -11.45 13.39
N GLU A 176 12.94 -11.85 13.39
CA GLU A 176 13.75 -12.00 14.58
C GLU A 176 14.87 -10.95 14.53
N SER A 177 14.95 -10.15 15.60
CA SER A 177 15.97 -9.12 15.79
C SER A 177 16.50 -9.24 17.21
N GLN A 178 17.82 -9.42 17.35
CA GLN A 178 18.49 -9.47 18.66
C GLN A 178 17.87 -10.50 19.63
N GLY A 179 17.48 -11.68 19.12
CA GLY A 179 16.86 -12.74 19.90
C GLY A 179 15.39 -12.51 20.26
N ARG A 180 14.77 -11.41 19.79
CA ARG A 180 13.34 -11.15 19.96
C ARG A 180 12.58 -11.38 18.66
N GLN A 181 11.57 -12.24 18.72
CA GLN A 181 10.67 -12.50 17.60
C GLN A 181 9.47 -11.54 17.63
N GLU A 182 9.12 -10.97 16.47
CA GLU A 182 7.97 -10.10 16.27
C GLU A 182 7.18 -10.55 15.04
N THR A 183 5.87 -10.74 15.19
CA THR A 183 4.99 -11.04 14.05
C THR A 183 4.77 -9.77 13.24
N LEU A 184 5.07 -9.83 11.94
CA LEU A 184 4.82 -8.74 11.00
C LEU A 184 3.37 -8.79 10.50
N PHE A 185 2.93 -9.95 10.03
CA PHE A 185 1.54 -10.19 9.62
C PHE A 185 1.19 -11.68 9.66
N ARG A 186 -0.11 -11.95 9.61
CA ARG A 186 -0.70 -13.28 9.54
C ARG A 186 -1.67 -13.35 8.38
N CYS A 187 -1.89 -14.55 7.87
CA CYS A 187 -3.03 -14.88 7.03
C CYS A 187 -3.73 -16.10 7.61
N ILE A 188 -5.05 -16.10 7.67
CA ILE A 188 -5.86 -17.20 8.20
C ILE A 188 -7.00 -17.46 7.22
N ARG A 189 -7.25 -18.73 6.91
CA ARG A 189 -8.35 -19.19 6.09
C ARG A 189 -9.05 -20.38 6.73
N SER A 190 -10.38 -20.32 6.75
CA SER A 190 -11.21 -21.50 7.02
C SER A 190 -11.12 -22.47 5.85
N MET A 191 -11.05 -23.76 6.14
CA MET A 191 -10.98 -24.82 5.13
C MET A 191 -12.27 -25.64 5.11
N PRO A 192 -12.75 -26.04 3.92
CA PRO A 192 -13.78 -27.06 3.79
C PRO A 192 -13.35 -28.38 4.44
N SER A 193 -14.30 -29.10 5.03
CA SER A 193 -14.05 -30.43 5.62
C SER A 193 -13.96 -31.55 4.57
N ASP A 194 -14.50 -31.32 3.37
CA ASP A 194 -14.42 -32.24 2.24
C ASP A 194 -13.02 -32.18 1.59
N PRO A 195 -12.22 -33.26 1.63
CA PRO A 195 -10.86 -33.29 1.08
C PRO A 195 -10.78 -32.90 -0.40
N ASP A 196 -11.79 -33.21 -1.21
CA ASP A 196 -11.80 -32.92 -2.64
C ASP A 196 -12.03 -31.43 -2.93
N ARG A 197 -12.50 -30.69 -1.92
CA ARG A 197 -12.83 -29.25 -2.01
C ARG A 197 -11.95 -28.39 -1.11
N ALA A 198 -11.08 -28.98 -0.31
CA ALA A 198 -10.30 -28.31 0.73
C ALA A 198 -9.11 -27.50 0.19
N TYR A 199 -9.35 -26.63 -0.81
CA TYR A 199 -8.34 -25.78 -1.45
C TYR A 199 -8.58 -24.31 -1.13
N ASN A 200 -7.55 -23.62 -0.64
CA ASN A 200 -7.59 -22.16 -0.47
C ASN A 200 -6.19 -21.55 -0.58
N SER A 201 -6.09 -20.43 -1.28
CA SER A 201 -4.92 -19.54 -1.20
C SER A 201 -5.07 -18.57 -0.03
N CYS A 202 -4.00 -18.39 0.75
CA CYS A 202 -3.93 -17.39 1.80
C CYS A 202 -2.85 -16.36 1.45
N TYR A 203 -3.24 -15.16 1.04
CA TYR A 203 -2.35 -14.04 0.71
C TYR A 203 -2.43 -12.96 1.78
N SER A 204 -1.28 -12.39 2.17
CA SER A 204 -1.20 -11.18 3.00
C SER A 204 0.08 -10.42 2.69
N ALA A 205 0.08 -9.12 2.97
CA ALA A 205 1.19 -8.22 2.68
C ALA A 205 1.22 -7.02 3.63
N GLY A 206 2.36 -6.36 3.73
CA GLY A 206 2.52 -5.15 4.52
C GLY A 206 3.85 -4.46 4.29
N VAL A 207 4.00 -3.24 4.82
CA VAL A 207 5.21 -2.44 4.70
C VAL A 207 5.88 -2.35 6.06
N PHE A 208 7.15 -2.76 6.14
CA PHE A 208 7.88 -2.88 7.40
C PHE A 208 9.27 -2.27 7.29
N HIS A 209 9.71 -1.61 8.36
CA HIS A 209 11.10 -1.17 8.50
C HIS A 209 11.94 -2.34 9.01
N LEU A 210 12.82 -2.88 8.15
CA LEU A 210 13.71 -3.98 8.48
C LEU A 210 15.14 -3.47 8.69
N ARG A 211 15.84 -4.07 9.65
CA ARG A 211 17.21 -3.72 10.00
C ARG A 211 18.19 -4.77 9.46
N GLN A 212 19.40 -4.32 9.18
CA GLN A 212 20.50 -5.23 8.89
C GLN A 212 20.68 -6.24 10.03
N GLY A 213 20.78 -7.52 9.69
CA GLY A 213 20.87 -8.62 10.62
C GLY A 213 19.53 -9.28 10.97
N ASP A 214 18.39 -8.65 10.63
CA ASP A 214 17.06 -9.26 10.83
C ASP A 214 16.95 -10.59 10.07
N ILE A 215 16.31 -11.57 10.71
CA ILE A 215 15.98 -12.87 10.11
C ILE A 215 14.47 -12.94 9.93
N LEU A 216 14.02 -13.12 8.70
CA LEU A 216 12.60 -13.26 8.36
C LEU A 216 12.24 -14.73 8.22
N THR A 217 11.09 -15.10 8.78
CA THR A 217 10.57 -16.47 8.76
C THR A 217 9.13 -16.48 8.29
N VAL A 218 8.75 -17.53 7.56
CA VAL A 218 7.37 -17.84 7.18
C VAL A 218 7.05 -19.21 7.75
N LYS A 219 6.15 -19.27 8.73
CA LYS A 219 5.79 -20.49 9.44
C LYS A 219 4.30 -20.80 9.26
N ILE A 220 3.99 -22.05 8.98
CA ILE A 220 2.62 -22.58 9.03
C ILE A 220 2.46 -23.23 10.40
N PRO A 221 1.61 -22.70 11.30
CA PRO A 221 1.48 -23.18 12.69
C PRO A 221 0.60 -24.44 12.76
N ARG A 222 0.97 -25.46 11.97
CA ARG A 222 0.39 -26.81 11.95
C ARG A 222 1.53 -27.79 11.64
N ALA A 223 1.59 -28.91 12.37
CA ALA A 223 2.44 -30.02 12.00
C ALA A 223 1.95 -30.65 10.68
N ASN A 224 2.88 -31.07 9.82
CA ASN A 224 2.61 -31.79 8.57
C ASN A 224 1.55 -31.12 7.68
N ALA A 225 1.59 -29.78 7.60
CA ALA A 225 0.64 -29.00 6.82
C ALA A 225 0.68 -29.37 5.34
N LYS A 226 -0.50 -29.60 4.74
CA LYS A 226 -0.62 -29.89 3.30
C LYS A 226 -0.73 -28.60 2.50
N LEU A 227 0.34 -28.27 1.77
CA LEU A 227 0.42 -27.08 0.92
C LEU A 227 1.09 -27.39 -0.42
N SER A 228 0.77 -26.59 -1.44
CA SER A 228 1.33 -26.74 -2.78
C SER A 228 2.74 -26.15 -2.88
N LEU A 229 3.66 -26.89 -3.50
CA LEU A 229 4.99 -26.41 -3.89
C LEU A 229 4.98 -25.71 -5.27
N SER A 230 3.80 -25.43 -5.84
CA SER A 230 3.71 -24.69 -7.10
C SER A 230 4.22 -23.25 -6.93
N PRO A 231 5.13 -22.76 -7.81
CA PRO A 231 5.72 -21.43 -7.68
C PRO A 231 4.70 -20.29 -7.86
N HIS A 232 3.54 -20.58 -8.46
CA HIS A 232 2.44 -19.61 -8.63
C HIS A 232 1.39 -19.71 -7.52
N GLY A 233 1.37 -20.82 -6.78
CA GLY A 233 0.45 -21.04 -5.66
C GLY A 233 1.03 -20.56 -4.33
N THR A 234 2.32 -20.84 -4.10
CA THR A 234 3.03 -20.53 -2.86
C THR A 234 4.28 -19.73 -3.18
N PHE A 235 4.45 -18.56 -2.56
CA PHE A 235 5.59 -17.67 -2.77
C PHE A 235 5.71 -16.65 -1.63
N VAL A 236 6.89 -16.05 -1.51
CA VAL A 236 7.13 -14.87 -0.68
C VAL A 236 7.99 -13.88 -1.44
N GLY A 237 7.74 -12.59 -1.28
CA GLY A 237 8.57 -11.59 -1.93
C GLY A 237 8.68 -10.27 -1.19
N PHE A 238 9.65 -9.51 -1.65
CA PHE A 238 10.20 -8.35 -0.98
C PHE A 238 10.54 -7.26 -2.01
N VAL A 239 10.15 -6.03 -1.72
CA VAL A 239 10.51 -4.85 -2.53
C VAL A 239 10.99 -3.76 -1.59
N ARG A 240 12.24 -3.30 -1.76
CA ARG A 240 12.78 -2.15 -1.01
C ARG A 240 12.21 -0.86 -1.59
N LEU A 241 11.56 -0.05 -0.76
CA LEU A 241 10.92 1.20 -1.14
C LEU A 241 11.91 2.37 -1.18
#